data_AF-A0A914P1C5-F1
#
_entry.id   AF-A0A914P1C5-F1
#
_cell.length_a   1.000
_cell.length_b   1.000
_cell.length_c   1.000
_cell.angle_alpha   90.00
_cell.angle_beta   90.00
_cell.angle_gamma   90.00
#
_symmetry.space_group_name_H-M   'P 1'
#
loop_
_entity.id
_entity.type
_entity.pdbx_description
1 polymer ?
#
loop_
_entity_poly.entity_id
_entity_poly.type
_entity_poly.pdbx_seq_one_letter_code
_entity_poly.pdbx_strand_id
1 'polypeptide(L)'
;MQTEAIFNPEWTIGQALEYCQQGINFHSKGTGKLRLVAAYRVGQDKAHAGALARAFRVLDNNFQCETVLKFVIDGTCALRIEEIPEDQLELKKDEALIPVVHFENDMSMIFGFSFFIKIREGQTFREIKSQLKSMIIATDEEFSKALNAF
;
A
#
# COMPACT_ATOMS: atom_id res chain seq x y z
N MET A 1 -5.31 -20.14 0.15
CA MET A 1 -3.85 -20.32 0.37
C MET A 1 -3.56 -19.78 1.76
N GLN A 2 -3.16 -20.61 2.72
CA GLN A 2 -2.83 -20.13 4.07
C GLN A 2 -1.62 -19.20 3.97
N THR A 3 -1.67 -18.04 4.64
CA THR A 3 -0.61 -17.01 4.66
C THR A 3 0.74 -17.56 5.12
N GLU A 4 0.73 -18.62 5.94
CA GLU A 4 1.92 -19.35 6.41
C GLU A 4 2.67 -20.08 5.28
N ALA A 5 2.01 -20.39 4.15
CA ALA A 5 2.64 -21.05 3.01
C ALA A 5 3.41 -20.10 2.09
N ILE A 6 3.22 -18.78 2.24
CA ILE A 6 3.84 -17.77 1.36
C ILE A 6 5.11 -17.19 1.97
N PHE A 7 5.14 -16.96 3.28
CA PHE A 7 6.26 -16.35 3.98
C PHE A 7 7.02 -17.42 4.77
N ASN A 8 7.97 -18.10 4.13
CA ASN A 8 8.94 -18.95 4.83
C ASN A 8 9.80 -18.05 5.75
N PRO A 9 9.92 -18.34 7.06
CA PRO A 9 10.69 -17.52 7.99
C PRO A 9 12.16 -17.30 7.60
N GLU A 10 12.78 -18.28 6.93
CA GLU A 10 14.17 -18.26 6.48
C GLU A 10 14.40 -17.44 5.20
N TRP A 11 13.33 -16.98 4.55
CA TRP A 11 13.42 -16.17 3.35
C TRP A 11 13.47 -14.68 3.68
N THR A 12 14.10 -13.94 2.78
CA THR A 12 13.88 -12.50 2.67
C THR A 12 12.51 -12.22 2.05
N ILE A 13 11.99 -11.01 2.27
CA ILE A 13 10.76 -10.53 1.62
C ILE A 13 10.88 -10.65 0.09
N GLY A 14 12.03 -10.31 -0.49
CA GLY A 14 12.27 -10.42 -1.93
C GLY A 14 12.06 -11.84 -2.46
N GLN A 15 12.62 -12.84 -1.79
CA GLN A 15 12.44 -14.25 -2.16
C GLN A 15 10.99 -14.71 -2.03
N ALA A 16 10.26 -14.27 -1.00
CA ALA A 16 8.84 -14.56 -0.86
C ALA A 16 8.01 -13.94 -1.99
N LEU A 17 8.33 -12.70 -2.39
CA LEU A 17 7.65 -12.02 -3.50
C LEU A 17 7.94 -12.69 -4.84
N GLU A 18 9.17 -13.13 -5.10
CA GLU A 18 9.54 -13.90 -6.29
C GLU A 18 8.75 -15.21 -6.38
N TYR A 19 8.58 -15.90 -5.25
CA TYR A 19 7.72 -17.08 -5.18
C TYR A 19 6.26 -16.76 -5.51
N CYS A 20 5.71 -15.66 -4.96
CA CYS A 20 4.36 -15.21 -5.28
C CYS A 20 4.16 -14.88 -6.76
N GLN A 21 5.15 -14.25 -7.40
CA GLN A 21 5.06 -13.83 -8.81
C GLN A 21 4.78 -15.01 -9.75
N GLN A 22 5.27 -16.22 -9.44
CA GLN A 22 5.07 -17.41 -10.26
C GLN A 22 3.60 -17.86 -10.36
N GLY A 23 2.76 -17.47 -9.39
CA GLY A 23 1.34 -17.83 -9.33
C GLY A 23 0.38 -16.75 -9.79
N ILE A 24 0.87 -15.60 -10.26
CA ILE A 24 0.04 -14.43 -10.58
C ILE A 24 -0.02 -14.20 -12.09
N ASN A 25 -1.25 -14.06 -12.61
CA ASN A 25 -1.47 -13.55 -13.97
C ASN A 25 -1.51 -12.03 -13.94
N PHE A 26 -0.39 -11.40 -14.26
CA PHE A 26 -0.29 -9.94 -14.34
C PHE A 26 -1.12 -9.38 -15.49
N HIS A 27 -1.59 -8.15 -15.31
CA HIS A 27 -2.20 -7.41 -16.41
C HIS A 27 -1.15 -7.15 -17.50
N SER A 28 -1.55 -7.13 -18.77
CA SER A 28 -0.62 -6.98 -19.91
C SER A 28 0.15 -5.64 -19.93
N LYS A 29 -0.38 -4.64 -19.22
CA LYS A 29 0.25 -3.32 -18.99
C LYS A 29 0.81 -3.15 -17.57
N GLY A 30 0.81 -4.22 -16.78
CA GLY A 30 1.40 -4.23 -15.45
C GLY A 30 2.93 -4.25 -15.52
N THR A 31 3.56 -3.92 -14.40
CA THR A 31 5.02 -3.95 -14.26
C THR A 31 5.54 -5.35 -13.97
N GLY A 32 4.68 -6.26 -13.50
CA GLY A 32 5.04 -7.59 -13.04
C GLY A 32 5.86 -7.59 -11.75
N LYS A 33 6.19 -6.42 -11.18
CA LYS A 33 6.99 -6.31 -9.96
C LYS A 33 6.07 -6.15 -8.75
N LEU A 34 6.26 -7.00 -7.75
CA LEU A 34 5.50 -6.93 -6.50
C LEU A 34 6.28 -6.17 -5.43
N ARG A 35 5.54 -5.60 -4.47
CA ARG A 35 6.07 -5.11 -3.19
C ARG A 35 5.23 -5.64 -2.03
N LEU A 36 5.86 -5.70 -0.86
CA LEU A 36 5.17 -5.96 0.40
C LEU A 36 4.90 -4.64 1.13
N VAL A 37 3.64 -4.41 1.49
CA VAL A 37 3.18 -3.23 2.21
C VAL A 37 2.74 -3.65 3.61
N ALA A 38 3.32 -2.99 4.61
CA ALA A 38 2.81 -3.03 5.96
C ALA A 38 1.62 -2.08 6.10
N ALA A 39 0.56 -2.59 6.71
CA ALA A 39 -0.66 -1.87 6.96
C ALA A 39 -1.13 -2.03 8.40
N TYR A 40 -1.74 -1.00 8.98
CA TYR A 40 -2.38 -1.12 10.29
C TYR A 40 -3.78 -1.71 10.12
N ARG A 41 -4.15 -2.64 11.01
CA ARG A 41 -5.52 -3.15 11.09
C ARG A 41 -6.43 -2.07 11.67
N VAL A 42 -7.60 -1.89 11.05
CA VAL A 42 -8.65 -0.97 11.54
C VAL A 42 -9.86 -1.80 11.94
N GLY A 43 -10.33 -1.61 13.17
CA GLY A 43 -11.47 -2.32 13.74
C GLY A 43 -11.11 -3.65 14.44
N GLN A 44 -11.98 -4.10 15.34
CA GLN A 44 -11.83 -5.38 16.05
C GLN A 44 -12.32 -6.59 15.24
N ASP A 45 -13.03 -6.36 14.13
CA ASP A 45 -13.58 -7.44 13.31
C ASP A 45 -12.51 -8.00 12.34
N LYS A 46 -12.09 -9.24 12.62
CA LYS A 46 -11.09 -9.96 11.84
C LYS A 46 -11.54 -10.26 10.40
N ALA A 47 -12.84 -10.23 10.11
CA ALA A 47 -13.38 -10.58 8.78
C ALA A 47 -13.25 -9.43 7.75
N HIS A 48 -13.29 -8.17 8.19
CA HIS A 48 -13.27 -6.99 7.30
C HIS A 48 -11.93 -6.22 7.31
N ALA A 49 -10.97 -6.67 8.11
CA ALA A 49 -9.68 -5.98 8.33
C ALA A 49 -8.76 -5.90 7.09
N GLY A 50 -8.96 -6.74 6.06
CA GLY A 50 -8.08 -6.78 4.89
C GLY A 50 -8.26 -5.61 3.92
N ALA A 51 -9.51 -5.18 3.69
CA ALA A 51 -9.83 -4.10 2.75
C ALA A 51 -9.62 -2.69 3.35
N LEU A 52 -9.69 -2.58 4.68
CA LEU A 52 -9.59 -1.31 5.43
C LEU A 52 -8.20 -1.08 6.04
N ALA A 53 -7.22 -1.92 5.71
CA ALA A 53 -5.89 -1.82 6.28
C ALA A 53 -5.20 -0.52 5.81
N ARG A 54 -4.62 0.23 6.75
CA ARG A 54 -3.94 1.51 6.49
C ARG A 54 -2.54 1.23 5.99
N ALA A 55 -2.31 1.20 4.68
CA ALA A 55 -0.95 1.16 4.14
C ALA A 55 -0.16 2.33 4.72
N PHE A 56 0.97 2.03 5.37
CA PHE A 56 1.81 3.06 5.96
C PHE A 56 3.27 2.95 5.52
N ARG A 57 3.72 1.76 5.11
CA ARG A 57 5.11 1.53 4.73
C ARG A 57 5.27 0.43 3.71
N VAL A 58 6.09 0.69 2.69
CA VAL A 58 6.67 -0.36 1.83
C VAL A 58 7.85 -0.98 2.59
N LEU A 59 7.88 -2.30 2.69
CA LEU A 59 8.95 -3.02 3.38
C LEU A 59 10.12 -3.31 2.41
N ASP A 60 11.35 -3.20 2.92
CA ASP A 60 12.57 -3.46 2.16
C ASP A 60 12.69 -4.95 1.85
N ASN A 61 12.96 -5.28 0.59
CA ASN A 61 13.06 -6.67 0.12
C ASN A 61 14.14 -7.49 0.85
N ASN A 62 15.13 -6.85 1.46
CA ASN A 62 16.20 -7.52 2.19
C ASN A 62 15.82 -7.91 3.64
N PHE A 63 14.67 -7.45 4.15
CA PHE A 63 14.22 -7.86 5.48
C PHE A 63 13.85 -9.35 5.51
N GLN A 64 14.16 -10.00 6.64
CA GLN A 64 13.79 -11.39 6.89
C GLN A 64 12.30 -11.54 7.18
N CYS A 65 11.66 -12.54 6.57
CA CYS A 65 10.25 -12.84 6.75
C CYS A 65 9.91 -13.15 8.21
N GLU A 66 10.79 -13.84 8.95
CA GLU A 66 10.60 -14.10 10.38
C GLU A 66 10.34 -12.80 11.18
N THR A 67 11.08 -11.73 10.87
CA THR A 67 10.91 -10.43 11.55
C THR A 67 9.55 -9.82 11.24
N VAL A 68 9.11 -9.90 9.99
CA VAL A 68 7.79 -9.42 9.57
C VAL A 68 6.67 -10.22 10.21
N LEU A 69 6.81 -11.55 10.25
CA LEU A 69 5.80 -12.46 10.80
C LEU A 69 5.53 -12.20 12.28
N LYS A 70 6.54 -11.83 13.07
CA LYS A 70 6.37 -11.43 14.48
C LYS A 70 5.36 -10.28 14.62
N PHE A 71 5.48 -9.22 13.81
CA PHE A 71 4.53 -8.10 13.84
C PHE A 71 3.10 -8.48 13.43
N VAL A 72 2.96 -9.47 12.54
CA VAL A 72 1.65 -9.96 12.10
C VAL A 72 0.99 -10.83 13.18
N ILE A 73 1.76 -11.72 13.82
CA ILE A 73 1.29 -12.62 14.88
C ILE A 73 0.80 -11.82 16.08
N ASP A 74 1.52 -10.77 16.45
CA ASP A 74 1.14 -9.86 17.55
C ASP A 74 -0.12 -9.05 17.24
N GLY A 75 -0.71 -9.19 16.05
CA GLY A 75 -1.97 -8.54 15.64
C GLY A 75 -1.85 -7.05 15.37
N THR A 76 -0.64 -6.48 15.49
CA THR A 76 -0.37 -5.05 15.29
C THR A 76 -0.28 -4.66 13.82
N CYS A 77 -0.06 -5.65 12.95
CA CYS A 77 0.17 -5.43 11.52
C CYS A 77 -0.69 -6.36 10.64
N ALA A 78 -1.11 -5.84 9.50
CA ALA A 78 -1.55 -6.59 8.34
C ALA A 78 -0.56 -6.38 7.20
N LEU A 79 -0.40 -7.40 6.36
CA LEU A 79 0.45 -7.32 5.17
C LEU A 79 -0.42 -7.32 3.92
N ARG A 80 -0.01 -6.51 2.94
CA ARG A 80 -0.61 -6.48 1.61
C ARG A 80 0.48 -6.65 0.57
N ILE A 81 0.31 -7.62 -0.32
CA ILE A 81 1.13 -7.73 -1.53
C ILE A 81 0.39 -6.97 -2.62
N GLU A 82 1.10 -6.09 -3.33
CA GLU A 82 0.56 -5.34 -4.46
C GLU A 82 1.60 -5.22 -5.57
N GLU A 83 1.12 -5.05 -6.80
CA GLU A 83 1.96 -4.71 -7.95
C GLU A 83 2.42 -3.25 -7.86
N ILE A 84 3.69 -2.99 -8.13
CA ILE A 84 4.28 -1.65 -8.09
C ILE A 84 3.83 -0.90 -9.34
N PRO A 85 3.20 0.29 -9.21
CA PRO A 85 2.90 1.14 -10.36
C PRO A 85 4.16 1.59 -11.10
N GLU A 86 4.06 1.78 -12.42
CA GLU A 86 5.19 2.17 -13.28
C GLU A 86 5.94 3.41 -12.77
N ASP A 87 5.21 4.43 -12.31
CA ASP A 87 5.79 5.67 -11.80
C ASP A 87 6.50 5.51 -10.44
N GLN A 88 6.37 4.35 -9.79
CA GLN A 88 6.88 4.04 -8.45
C GLN A 88 7.97 2.96 -8.45
N LEU A 89 8.37 2.45 -9.62
CA LEU A 89 9.41 1.41 -9.75
C LEU A 89 10.77 1.87 -9.22
N GLU A 90 11.14 3.10 -9.54
CA GLU A 90 12.40 3.71 -9.12
C GLU A 90 12.11 5.10 -8.57
N LEU A 91 12.44 5.30 -7.30
CA LEU A 91 12.34 6.60 -6.65
C LEU A 91 13.70 7.31 -6.74
N LYS A 92 13.67 8.56 -7.18
CA LYS A 92 14.85 9.43 -7.12
C LYS A 92 15.08 9.92 -5.69
N LYS A 93 16.28 10.48 -5.45
CA LYS A 93 16.66 11.01 -4.13
C LYS A 93 15.73 12.12 -3.64
N ASP A 94 15.15 12.89 -4.55
CA ASP A 94 14.19 13.98 -4.29
C ASP A 94 12.72 13.51 -4.34
N GLU A 95 12.47 12.20 -4.43
CA GLU A 95 11.14 11.61 -4.51
C GLU A 95 10.82 10.74 -3.28
N ALA A 96 9.57 10.73 -2.86
CA ALA A 96 9.08 9.91 -1.76
C ALA A 96 7.70 9.32 -2.06
N LEU A 97 7.41 8.15 -1.50
CA LEU A 97 6.06 7.59 -1.47
C LEU A 97 5.37 8.01 -0.18
N ILE A 98 4.20 8.63 -0.32
CA ILE A 98 3.35 9.04 0.80
C ILE A 98 2.08 8.19 0.80
N PRO A 99 1.70 7.59 1.93
CA PRO A 99 0.44 6.87 2.04
C PRO A 99 -0.75 7.83 1.98
N VAL A 100 -1.79 7.43 1.25
CA VAL A 100 -3.06 8.12 1.10
C VAL A 100 -4.16 7.22 1.66
N VAL A 101 -5.00 7.78 2.51
CA VAL A 101 -6.14 7.10 3.14
C VAL A 101 -7.41 7.95 2.98
N HIS A 102 -8.56 7.30 2.84
CA HIS A 102 -9.85 7.99 2.84
C HIS A 102 -10.46 7.91 4.24
N PHE A 103 -11.06 9.00 4.69
CA PHE A 103 -11.75 9.03 5.98
C PHE A 103 -13.03 9.86 5.90
N GLU A 104 -13.99 9.54 6.75
CA GLU A 104 -15.27 10.22 6.84
C GLU A 104 -15.36 10.94 8.19
N ASN A 105 -15.51 12.28 8.16
CA ASN A 105 -15.62 13.16 9.33
C ASN A 105 -14.39 13.23 10.26
N ASP A 106 -13.78 12.10 10.60
CA ASP A 106 -12.60 11.96 11.45
C ASP A 106 -11.70 10.79 11.00
N MET A 107 -10.40 10.90 11.30
CA MET A 107 -9.36 9.92 10.94
C MET A 107 -9.51 8.56 11.64
N SER A 108 -10.44 8.41 12.59
CA SER A 108 -10.84 7.12 13.12
C SER A 108 -11.75 6.33 12.15
N MET A 109 -12.52 7.02 11.32
CA MET A 109 -13.50 6.45 10.39
C MET A 109 -12.94 6.36 8.97
N ILE A 110 -11.98 5.45 8.78
CA ILE A 110 -11.34 5.21 7.48
C ILE A 110 -12.19 4.25 6.64
N PHE A 111 -12.27 4.53 5.34
CA PHE A 111 -12.94 3.68 4.36
C PHE A 111 -12.11 3.55 3.07
N GLY A 112 -12.58 2.70 2.16
CA GLY A 112 -11.95 2.51 0.85
C GLY A 112 -10.57 1.86 0.92
N PHE A 113 -9.86 1.89 -0.22
CA PHE A 113 -8.54 1.28 -0.36
C PHE A 113 -7.45 2.33 -0.18
N SER A 114 -6.52 2.09 0.75
CA SER A 114 -5.35 2.96 0.93
C SER A 114 -4.30 2.70 -0.16
N PHE A 115 -3.63 3.74 -0.65
CA PHE A 115 -2.62 3.63 -1.71
C PHE A 115 -1.45 4.57 -1.46
N PHE A 116 -0.40 4.49 -2.28
CA PHE A 116 0.73 5.42 -2.22
C PHE A 116 0.69 6.39 -3.40
N ILE A 117 1.00 7.65 -3.12
CA ILE A 117 1.31 8.66 -4.14
C ILE A 117 2.81 8.94 -4.11
N LYS A 118 3.43 9.02 -5.29
CA LYS A 118 4.79 9.54 -5.42
C LYS A 118 4.74 11.06 -5.44
N ILE A 119 5.49 11.69 -4.54
CA ILE A 119 5.72 13.14 -4.52
C ILE A 119 7.19 13.44 -4.81
N ARG A 120 7.46 14.66 -5.29
CA ARG A 120 8.82 15.18 -5.52
C ARG A 120 9.04 16.47 -4.75
N GLU A 121 10.27 16.73 -4.33
CA GLU A 121 10.65 18.01 -3.75
C GLU A 121 10.32 19.18 -4.68
N GLY A 122 9.70 20.22 -4.12
CA GLY A 122 9.22 21.40 -4.87
C GLY A 122 7.95 21.18 -5.68
N GLN A 123 7.34 19.99 -5.65
CA GLN A 123 6.04 19.76 -6.27
C GLN A 123 4.96 20.60 -5.59
N THR A 124 4.18 21.32 -6.39
CA THR A 124 3.13 22.18 -5.87
C THR A 124 1.92 21.36 -5.43
N PHE A 125 1.18 21.91 -4.47
CA PHE A 125 -0.06 21.28 -4.03
C PHE A 125 -1.09 21.11 -5.17
N ARG A 126 -1.11 22.02 -6.14
CA ARG A 126 -1.96 21.92 -7.33
C ARG A 126 -1.63 20.68 -8.17
N GLU A 127 -0.35 20.39 -8.37
CA GLU A 127 0.11 19.21 -9.11
C GLU A 127 -0.25 17.92 -8.37
N ILE A 128 -0.02 17.88 -7.06
CA ILE A 128 -0.41 16.74 -6.19
C ILE A 128 -1.92 16.51 -6.28
N LYS A 129 -2.74 17.56 -6.19
CA LYS A 129 -4.20 17.47 -6.34
C LYS A 129 -4.62 16.89 -7.69
N SER A 130 -3.98 17.33 -8.78
CA SER A 130 -4.26 16.82 -10.12
C SER A 130 -3.90 15.34 -10.25
N GLN A 131 -2.79 14.92 -9.66
CA GLN A 131 -2.36 13.52 -9.62
C GLN A 131 -3.35 12.65 -8.81
N LEU A 132 -3.73 13.08 -7.60
CA LEU A 132 -4.75 12.40 -6.79
C LEU A 132 -6.08 12.25 -7.54
N LYS A 133 -6.52 13.29 -8.26
CA LYS A 133 -7.75 13.25 -9.05
C LYS A 133 -7.71 12.20 -10.17
N SER A 134 -6.55 11.97 -10.77
CA SER A 134 -6.39 10.91 -11.79
C SER A 134 -6.35 9.49 -11.20
N MET A 135 -6.01 9.35 -9.91
CA MET A 135 -5.93 8.07 -9.22
C MET A 135 -7.26 7.64 -8.58
N ILE A 136 -8.10 8.62 -8.23
CA ILE A 136 -9.38 8.40 -7.55
C ILE A 136 -10.51 8.44 -8.58
N ILE A 137 -11.28 7.36 -8.66
CA ILE A 137 -12.49 7.31 -9.49
C ILE A 137 -13.61 8.04 -8.74
N ALA A 138 -13.63 9.37 -8.85
CA ALA A 138 -14.65 10.24 -8.27
C ALA A 138 -15.00 11.37 -9.25
N THR A 139 -16.21 11.89 -9.13
CA THR A 139 -16.61 13.11 -9.85
C THR A 139 -15.87 14.34 -9.31
N ASP A 140 -15.85 15.41 -10.11
CA ASP A 140 -15.27 16.70 -9.71
C ASP A 140 -15.90 17.26 -8.43
N GLU A 141 -17.20 17.03 -8.24
CA GLU A 141 -17.94 17.48 -7.07
C GLU A 141 -17.54 16.69 -5.82
N GLU A 142 -17.50 15.35 -5.91
CA GLU A 142 -17.08 14.47 -4.81
C GLU A 142 -15.63 14.74 -4.41
N PHE A 143 -14.73 14.86 -5.40
CA PHE A 143 -13.32 15.13 -5.15
C PHE A 143 -13.08 16.50 -4.49
N SER A 144 -13.86 17.52 -4.87
CA SER A 144 -13.75 18.85 -4.29
C SER A 144 -14.16 18.90 -2.82
N LYS A 145 -15.10 18.03 -2.39
CA LYS A 145 -15.52 17.91 -0.99
C LYS A 145 -14.49 17.19 -0.11
N ALA A 146 -13.73 16.25 -0.68
CA ALA A 146 -12.83 15.37 0.06
C ALA A 146 -11.47 15.97 0.45
N LEU A 147 -10.98 17.01 -0.25
CA LEU A 147 -9.60 17.50 -0.13
C LEU A 147 -9.35 18.50 1.02
N ASN A 148 -10.13 18.46 2.10
CA ASN A 148 -10.14 19.50 3.13
C ASN A 148 -9.27 19.20 4.37
N ALA A 149 -8.41 18.19 4.34
CA ALA A 149 -7.52 17.89 5.47
C ALA A 149 -6.10 17.51 4.99
N PHE A 150 -5.12 18.30 5.43
CA PHE A 150 -3.68 18.03 5.36
C PHE A 150 -3.11 18.05 6.78
#